data_AF-A0A429PIL2-F1
#
_entry.id   AF-A0A429PIL2-F1
#
_cell.length_a   1.000
_cell.length_b   1.000
_cell.length_c   1.000
_cell.angle_alpha   90.00
_cell.angle_beta   90.00
_cell.angle_gamma   90.00
#
_symmetry.space_group_name_H-M   'P 1'
#
loop_
_entity.id
_entity.type
_entity.pdbx_description
1 polymer ?
#
loop_
_entity_poly.entity_id
_entity_poly.type
_entity_poly.pdbx_seq_one_letter_code
_entity_poly.pdbx_strand_id
1 'polypeptide(L)'
;MTGQGDDVASRLTAGARVRIVIEATVESLGHRELELTGGTRIDYTELSGLGMTILENGWQPGDVVEDGYGPLMRVAREDGVHLWQRVNGGRVVYDDETSLASLRVISRAGDGKQTAPSEDDQMT
;
A
#
# COMPACT_ATOMS: atom_id res chain seq x y z
N MET A 1 1.95 27.60 13.08
CA MET A 1 1.48 26.58 14.03
C MET A 1 2.69 25.85 14.58
N THR A 2 3.27 26.30 15.69
CA THR A 2 4.52 25.73 16.25
C THR A 2 4.46 25.46 17.76
N GLY A 3 3.34 25.73 18.44
CA GLY A 3 3.26 25.66 19.91
C GLY A 3 2.97 24.27 20.51
N GLN A 4 2.67 23.26 19.68
CA GLN A 4 2.15 21.97 20.19
C GLN A 4 3.23 20.88 20.35
N GLY A 5 4.36 20.98 19.62
CA GLY A 5 5.45 20.00 19.69
C GLY A 5 6.36 20.19 20.92
N ASP A 6 6.66 21.45 21.26
CA ASP A 6 7.58 21.78 22.36
C ASP A 6 7.01 21.41 23.73
N ASP A 7 5.69 21.51 23.92
CA ASP A 7 5.02 21.12 25.17
C ASP A 7 5.04 19.59 25.38
N VAL A 8 4.88 18.79 24.32
CA VAL A 8 4.94 17.32 24.39
C VAL A 8 6.35 16.86 24.75
N ALA A 9 7.38 17.44 24.13
CA ALA A 9 8.77 17.09 24.40
C ALA A 9 9.14 17.35 25.88
N SER A 10 8.64 18.44 26.46
CA SER A 10 8.90 18.80 27.86
C SER A 10 8.26 17.85 28.89
N ARG A 11 7.21 17.12 28.49
CA ARG A 11 6.44 16.20 29.36
C ARG A 11 6.82 14.73 29.16
N LEU A 12 7.65 14.44 28.15
CA LEU A 12 8.16 13.11 27.86
C LEU A 12 9.29 12.77 28.84
N THR A 13 9.03 11.82 29.74
CA THR A 13 10.01 11.38 30.75
C THR A 13 10.28 9.88 30.61
N ALA A 14 11.47 9.44 31.08
CA ALA A 14 11.79 8.02 31.10
C ALA A 14 10.77 7.25 31.95
N GLY A 15 10.15 6.22 31.37
CA GLY A 15 9.09 5.42 32.01
C GLY A 15 7.67 5.94 31.79
N ALA A 16 7.47 7.08 31.12
CA ALA A 16 6.15 7.52 30.73
C ALA A 16 5.50 6.50 29.78
N ARG A 17 4.23 6.16 30.04
CA ARG A 17 3.42 5.38 29.09
C ARG A 17 2.93 6.30 28.00
N VAL A 18 3.28 5.98 26.75
CA VAL A 18 2.88 6.74 25.57
C VAL A 18 2.09 5.85 24.61
N ARG A 19 1.18 6.48 23.86
CA ARG A 19 0.58 5.88 22.67
C ARG A 19 1.02 6.72 21.48
N ILE A 20 1.74 6.10 20.55
CA ILE A 20 2.16 6.72 19.30
C ILE A 20 1.20 6.22 18.22
N VAL A 21 0.62 7.15 17.45
CA VAL A 21 -0.23 6.84 16.31
C VAL A 21 0.47 7.39 15.08
N ILE A 22 0.79 6.51 14.13
CA ILE A 22 1.42 6.85 12.85
C ILE A 22 0.46 6.41 11.76
N GLU A 23 0.01 7.37 10.94
CA GLU A 23 -0.76 7.12 9.74
C GLU A 23 0.16 7.38 8.54
N ALA A 24 0.54 6.32 7.83
CA ALA A 24 1.49 6.35 6.73
C ALA A 24 1.28 5.14 5.80
N THR A 25 1.93 5.17 4.63
CA THR A 25 1.96 4.01 3.73
C THR A 25 3.19 3.16 4.01
N VAL A 26 3.03 1.83 3.99
CA VAL A 26 4.13 0.87 4.08
C VAL A 26 4.87 0.84 2.74
N GLU A 27 6.17 1.15 2.75
CA GLU A 27 7.03 1.10 1.56
C GLU A 27 7.75 -0.24 1.45
N SER A 28 8.29 -0.74 2.56
CA SER A 28 8.94 -2.05 2.60
C SER A 28 8.69 -2.78 3.91
N LEU A 29 8.63 -4.11 3.84
CA LEU A 29 8.45 -5.01 4.98
C LEU A 29 9.57 -6.04 5.02
N GLY A 30 10.48 -5.89 5.98
CA GLY A 30 11.61 -6.80 6.22
C GLY A 30 11.32 -7.85 7.30
N HIS A 31 12.34 -8.63 7.68
CA HIS A 31 12.20 -9.63 8.74
C HIS A 31 11.94 -8.99 10.13
N ARG A 32 12.43 -7.77 10.37
CA ARG A 32 12.37 -7.08 11.67
C ARG A 32 12.30 -5.55 11.57
N GLU A 33 12.02 -5.06 10.37
CA GLU A 33 12.02 -3.63 10.07
C GLU A 33 10.84 -3.34 9.14
N LEU A 34 10.13 -2.26 9.46
CA LEU A 34 9.05 -1.70 8.64
C LEU A 34 9.47 -0.29 8.22
N GLU A 35 9.53 -0.06 6.91
CA GLU A 35 9.80 1.27 6.36
C GLU A 35 8.48 1.91 5.89
N LEU A 36 8.26 3.15 6.33
CA LEU A 36 7.08 3.94 6.03
C LEU A 36 7.46 5.16 5.21
N THR A 37 6.49 5.67 4.44
CA THR A 37 6.62 6.91 3.67
C THR A 37 7.18 8.05 4.52
N GLY A 38 8.17 8.77 3.97
CA GLY A 38 8.88 9.83 4.69
C GLY A 38 10.10 9.35 5.47
N GLY A 39 10.53 8.09 5.27
CA GLY A 39 11.75 7.52 5.84
C GLY A 39 11.63 7.10 7.30
N THR A 40 10.41 6.98 7.83
CA THR A 40 10.21 6.48 9.20
C THR A 40 10.45 4.98 9.23
N ARG A 41 11.31 4.53 10.14
CA ARG A 41 11.65 3.12 10.31
C ARG A 41 11.22 2.62 11.67
N ILE A 42 10.56 1.47 11.70
CA ILE A 42 10.09 0.83 12.92
C ILE A 42 10.77 -0.53 13.02
N ASP A 43 11.67 -0.66 13.98
CA ASP A 43 12.27 -1.94 14.37
C ASP A 43 11.28 -2.72 15.23
N TYR A 44 11.09 -4.01 14.93
CA TYR A 44 10.22 -4.90 15.69
C TYR A 44 10.79 -6.30 15.83
N THR A 45 10.44 -6.96 16.92
CA THR A 45 10.77 -8.39 17.12
C THR A 45 9.77 -9.28 16.39
N GLU A 46 8.48 -8.96 16.51
CA GLU A 46 7.36 -9.68 15.89
C GLU A 46 6.30 -8.68 15.43
N LEU A 47 5.77 -8.85 14.22
CA LEU A 47 4.72 -7.97 13.67
C LEU A 47 3.44 -7.99 14.50
N SER A 48 3.11 -9.12 15.12
CA SER A 48 1.96 -9.28 16.02
C SER A 48 2.03 -8.37 17.25
N GLY A 49 3.23 -7.96 17.67
CA GLY A 49 3.44 -7.03 18.77
C GLY A 49 3.21 -5.57 18.39
N LEU A 50 3.22 -5.24 17.09
CA LEU A 50 2.84 -3.92 16.60
C LEU A 50 1.31 -3.86 16.56
N GLY A 51 0.73 -3.06 17.45
CA GLY A 51 -0.71 -2.73 17.40
C GLY A 51 -1.03 -1.92 16.14
N MET A 52 -1.14 -2.60 15.01
CA MET A 52 -1.32 -2.03 13.68
C MET A 52 -2.78 -2.15 13.24
N THR A 53 -3.28 -1.13 12.55
CA THR A 53 -4.57 -1.17 11.87
C THR A 53 -4.33 -0.80 10.42
N ILE A 54 -4.68 -1.70 9.50
CA ILE A 54 -4.62 -1.43 8.07
C ILE A 54 -5.86 -0.60 7.74
N LEU A 55 -5.67 0.69 7.49
CA LEU A 55 -6.76 1.62 7.20
C LEU A 55 -7.36 1.36 5.81
N GLU A 56 -6.49 1.19 4.82
CA GLU A 56 -6.85 0.81 3.46
C GLU A 56 -5.77 -0.14 2.90
N ASN A 57 -6.17 -1.13 2.12
CA ASN A 57 -5.21 -1.96 1.40
C ASN A 57 -4.51 -1.12 0.33
N GLY A 58 -3.18 -1.17 0.30
CA GLY A 58 -2.40 -0.59 -0.79
C GLY A 58 -2.70 -1.25 -2.15
N TRP A 59 -2.04 -0.79 -3.21
CA TRP A 59 -2.16 -1.32 -4.56
C TRP A 59 -1.80 -2.81 -4.63
N GLN A 60 -2.71 -3.63 -5.17
CA GLN A 60 -2.54 -5.08 -5.26
C GLN A 60 -2.08 -5.49 -6.66
N PRO A 61 -1.27 -6.56 -6.80
CA PRO A 61 -1.03 -7.17 -8.11
C PRO A 61 -2.34 -7.45 -8.85
N GLY A 62 -2.46 -6.96 -10.09
CA GLY A 62 -3.67 -6.99 -10.90
C GLY A 62 -4.50 -5.70 -10.87
N ASP A 63 -4.23 -4.75 -9.95
CA ASP A 63 -4.84 -3.42 -9.99
C ASP A 63 -4.42 -2.70 -11.28
N VAL A 64 -5.39 -2.09 -11.97
CA VAL A 64 -5.15 -1.25 -13.15
C VAL A 64 -5.46 0.20 -12.78
N VAL A 65 -4.50 1.07 -13.06
CA VAL A 65 -4.54 2.50 -12.73
C VAL A 65 -4.14 3.35 -13.93
N GLU A 66 -4.41 4.64 -13.86
CA GLU A 66 -3.97 5.64 -14.84
C GLU A 66 -3.14 6.73 -14.16
N ASP A 67 -2.03 7.13 -14.80
CA ASP A 67 -1.13 8.19 -14.35
C ASP A 67 -1.08 9.41 -15.31
N GLY A 68 -2.04 9.50 -16.24
CA GLY A 68 -2.12 10.56 -17.26
C GLY A 68 -1.36 10.29 -18.55
N TYR A 69 -0.49 9.27 -18.60
CA TYR A 69 0.16 8.81 -19.86
C TYR A 69 -0.46 7.52 -20.40
N GLY A 70 -1.36 6.90 -19.63
CA GLY A 70 -2.13 5.72 -20.01
C GLY A 70 -2.24 4.69 -18.90
N PRO A 71 -2.84 3.52 -19.19
CA PRO A 71 -3.07 2.49 -18.18
C PRO A 71 -1.79 1.76 -17.76
N LEU A 72 -1.67 1.55 -16.45
CA LEU A 72 -0.65 0.76 -15.77
C LEU A 72 -1.32 -0.37 -15.02
N MET A 73 -0.73 -1.56 -15.03
CA MET A 73 -1.15 -2.69 -14.22
C MET A 73 -0.08 -2.98 -13.17
N ARG A 74 -0.50 -3.20 -11.92
CA ARG A 74 0.39 -3.66 -10.86
C ARG A 74 0.74 -5.11 -11.12
N VAL A 75 2.02 -5.45 -11.12
CA VAL A 75 2.49 -6.83 -11.29
C VAL A 75 3.51 -7.18 -10.23
N ALA A 76 3.50 -8.44 -9.81
CA ALA A 76 4.52 -9.02 -8.93
C ALA A 76 5.55 -9.77 -9.77
N ARG A 77 6.84 -9.53 -9.54
CA ARG A 77 7.93 -10.32 -10.11
C ARG A 77 8.26 -11.52 -9.24
N GLU A 78 9.00 -12.47 -9.81
CA GLU A 78 9.45 -13.70 -9.13
C GLU A 78 10.34 -13.43 -7.90
N ASP A 79 10.99 -12.27 -7.85
CA ASP A 79 11.80 -11.80 -6.72
C ASP A 79 10.98 -11.15 -5.59
N GLY A 80 9.66 -11.10 -5.73
CA GLY A 80 8.75 -10.47 -4.76
C GLY A 80 8.64 -8.95 -4.90
N VAL A 81 9.33 -8.34 -5.87
CA VAL A 81 9.21 -6.90 -6.13
C VAL A 81 7.92 -6.62 -6.87
N HIS A 82 7.17 -5.63 -6.39
CA HIS A 82 5.98 -5.13 -7.08
C HIS A 82 6.36 -3.93 -7.94
N LEU A 83 5.81 -3.86 -9.15
CA LEU A 83 6.04 -2.75 -10.09
C LEU A 83 4.79 -2.45 -10.90
N TRP A 84 4.83 -1.34 -11.64
CA TRP A 84 3.81 -0.98 -12.61
C TRP A 84 4.26 -1.31 -14.03
N GLN A 85 3.38 -1.92 -14.82
CA GLN A 85 3.63 -2.22 -16.21
C GLN A 85 2.57 -1.55 -17.10
N ARG A 86 3.01 -0.83 -18.14
CA ARG A 86 2.10 -0.28 -19.15
C ARG A 86 1.37 -1.41 -19.84
N VAL A 87 0.04 -1.34 -19.80
CA VAL A 87 -0.82 -2.33 -20.47
C VAL A 87 -0.55 -2.32 -21.99
N ASN A 88 -0.33 -1.12 -22.54
CA ASN A 88 0.00 -0.93 -23.95
C ASN A 88 1.52 -0.70 -24.09
N GLY A 89 2.26 -1.74 -24.44
CA GLY A 89 3.69 -1.64 -24.77
C GLY A 89 4.66 -2.14 -23.72
N GLY A 90 4.18 -2.64 -22.57
CA GLY A 90 4.97 -3.44 -21.63
C GLY A 90 6.08 -2.70 -20.87
N ARG A 91 6.22 -1.38 -21.04
CA ARG A 91 7.19 -0.55 -20.30
C ARG A 91 6.93 -0.68 -18.80
N VAL A 92 8.00 -0.87 -18.05
CA VAL A 92 8.02 -0.94 -16.58
C VAL A 92 8.20 0.46 -15.99
N VAL A 93 7.50 0.73 -14.90
CA VAL A 93 7.59 1.94 -14.06
C VAL A 93 7.66 1.45 -12.61
N TYR A 94 8.66 1.92 -11.87
CA TYR A 94 8.84 1.59 -10.45
C TYR A 94 8.07 2.56 -9.55
N ASP A 95 7.88 2.20 -8.28
CA ASP A 95 7.09 2.99 -7.33
C ASP A 95 7.73 4.34 -6.99
N ASP A 96 9.05 4.45 -7.08
CA ASP A 96 9.80 5.69 -6.90
C ASP A 96 9.77 6.60 -8.14
N GLU A 97 9.40 6.07 -9.30
CA GLU A 97 9.24 6.84 -10.54
C GLU A 97 7.88 7.52 -10.67
N THR A 98 6.88 7.15 -9.85
CA THR A 98 5.53 7.71 -9.91
C THR A 98 4.96 8.00 -8.53
N SER A 99 4.26 9.13 -8.38
CA SER A 99 3.57 9.40 -7.12
C SER A 99 2.34 8.48 -7.02
N LEU A 100 2.41 7.48 -6.14
CA LEU A 100 1.33 6.51 -5.94
C LEU A 100 0.00 7.18 -5.53
N ALA A 101 0.07 8.33 -4.84
CA ALA A 101 -1.09 9.12 -4.44
C ALA A 101 -1.77 9.85 -5.61
N SER A 102 -1.09 9.99 -6.75
CA SER A 102 -1.63 10.64 -7.95
C SER A 102 -2.34 9.69 -8.91
N LEU A 103 -2.24 8.37 -8.65
CA LEU A 103 -2.80 7.34 -9.50
C LEU A 103 -4.32 7.29 -9.39
N ARG A 104 -5.00 7.14 -10.53
CA ARG A 104 -6.46 6.95 -10.58
C ARG A 104 -6.79 5.50 -10.85
N VAL A 105 -7.68 4.93 -10.04
CA VAL A 105 -8.14 3.55 -10.20
C VAL A 105 -8.94 3.42 -11.51
N ILE A 106 -8.59 2.45 -12.36
CA ILE A 106 -9.42 1.99 -13.48
C ILE A 106 -10.18 0.71 -13.07
N SER A 107 -9.48 -0.26 -12.47
CA SER A 107 -10.08 -1.50 -11.95
C SER A 107 -9.25 -2.09 -10.81
N ARG A 108 -9.89 -2.76 -9.84
CA ARG A 108 -9.18 -3.49 -8.78
C ARG A 108 -9.04 -4.97 -9.10
N ALA A 109 -7.99 -5.57 -8.57
CA ALA A 109 -7.82 -7.01 -8.57
C ALA A 109 -9.03 -7.67 -7.87
N GLY A 110 -9.83 -8.43 -8.63
CA GLY A 110 -11.01 -9.15 -8.13
C GLY A 110 -12.37 -8.62 -8.57
N ASP A 111 -12.46 -7.43 -9.16
CA ASP A 111 -13.71 -6.87 -9.70
C ASP A 111 -14.23 -7.65 -10.93
N GLY A 112 -13.41 -8.56 -11.48
CA GLY A 112 -13.69 -9.42 -12.63
C GLY A 112 -14.38 -10.76 -12.34
N LYS A 113 -14.92 -11.01 -11.14
CA LYS A 113 -15.89 -12.10 -10.96
C LYS A 113 -17.23 -11.70 -11.61
N GLN A 114 -17.25 -11.64 -12.94
CA GLN A 114 -18.48 -11.88 -13.69
C GLN A 114 -18.98 -13.27 -13.26
N THR A 115 -20.11 -13.30 -12.57
CA THR A 115 -20.95 -14.49 -12.52
C THR A 115 -21.13 -14.96 -13.96
N ALA A 116 -20.55 -16.11 -14.30
CA ALA A 116 -20.93 -16.80 -15.52
C ALA A 116 -22.46 -16.93 -15.51
N PRO A 117 -23.17 -16.66 -16.62
CA PRO A 117 -24.57 -17.00 -16.71
C PRO A 117 -24.67 -18.52 -16.48
N SER A 118 -25.44 -18.93 -15.48
CA SER A 118 -25.76 -20.32 -15.27
C SER A 118 -26.40 -20.86 -16.56
N GLU A 119 -25.77 -21.86 -17.17
CA GLU A 119 -26.38 -22.67 -18.22
C GLU A 119 -27.45 -23.57 -17.59
N ASP A 120 -28.56 -22.98 -17.14
CA ASP A 120 -29.79 -23.68 -16.77
C ASP A 120 -30.95 -23.06 -17.55
N ASP A 121 -30.86 -23.13 -18.87
CA ASP A 121 -32.02 -22.92 -19.75
C ASP A 121 -31.93 -23.80 -20.99
N GLN A 122 -31.65 -25.11 -20.80
CA GLN A 122 -32.03 -26.16 -21.75
C GLN A 122 -32.29 -27.48 -21.01
N MET A 123 -33.57 -27.75 -20.73
CA MET A 123 -34.28 -29.03 -20.74
C MET A 123 -35.32 -29.11 -19.63
N THR A 124 -36.55 -28.66 -19.91
CA THR A 124 -37.72 -29.56 -20.00
C THR A 124 -38.91 -28.85 -20.63
#